data_AF-A0A959U4Q3-F1
#
_entry.id   AF-A0A959U4Q3-F1
#
_cell.length_a   1.000
_cell.length_b   1.000
_cell.length_c   1.000
_cell.angle_alpha   90.00
_cell.angle_beta   90.00
_cell.angle_gamma   90.00
#
_symmetry.space_group_name_H-M   'P 1'
#
loop_
_entity.id
_entity.type
_entity.pdbx_description
1 polymer ?
#
loop_
_entity_poly.entity_id
_entity_poly.type
_entity_poly.pdbx_seq_one_letter_code
_entity_poly.pdbx_strand_id
1 'polypeptide(L)'
;MEAMLHITAQLLVQGTGAPLENRYLVRLMDQDPFMDDLLGTAQPDVEGRVEFTVNPKSFRTPDSFAEKLPDLYLEVLDGVEEVYKSPVAENVDYMKAGKFDSTTGASIDMGVFLINI
;
A
#
# COMPACT_ATOMS: atom_id res chain seq x y z
N MET A 1 21.65 -4.59 9.93
CA MET A 1 20.76 -3.46 9.65
C MET A 1 19.58 -4.03 8.89
N GLU A 2 18.38 -3.93 9.45
CA GLU A 2 17.16 -4.37 8.77
C GLU A 2 16.69 -3.23 7.88
N ALA A 3 16.45 -3.50 6.60
CA ALA A 3 15.97 -2.49 5.67
C ALA A 3 14.45 -2.33 5.85
N MET A 4 14.01 -1.10 6.13
CA MET A 4 12.59 -0.75 6.05
C MET A 4 12.18 -0.66 4.58
N LEU A 5 10.94 -1.04 4.28
CA LEU A 5 10.37 -0.94 2.95
C LEU A 5 9.44 0.26 2.89
N HIS A 6 9.72 1.20 2.00
CA HIS A 6 8.86 2.36 1.76
C HIS A 6 7.91 2.05 0.61
N ILE A 7 6.60 2.16 0.83
CA ILE A 7 5.59 1.88 -0.19
C ILE A 7 4.83 3.17 -0.45
N THR A 8 4.74 3.57 -1.71
CA THR A 8 4.04 4.78 -2.12
C THR A 8 2.92 4.47 -3.12
N ALA A 9 1.88 5.29 -3.12
CA ALA A 9 0.84 5.30 -4.14
C ALA A 9 0.30 6.71 -4.33
N GLN A 10 -0.31 6.99 -5.48
CA GLN A 10 -1.05 8.23 -5.72
C GLN A 10 -2.52 7.93 -6.00
N LEU A 11 -3.41 8.68 -5.37
CA LEU A 11 -4.85 8.51 -5.45
C LEU A 11 -5.46 9.77 -6.05
N LEU A 12 -6.18 9.61 -7.16
CA LEU A 12 -6.83 10.71 -7.87
C LEU A 12 -8.32 10.42 -8.03
N VAL A 13 -9.15 11.46 -7.98
CA VAL A 13 -10.58 11.36 -8.24
C VAL A 13 -10.82 11.09 -9.73
N GLN A 14 -11.57 10.02 -10.01
CA GLN A 14 -11.89 9.63 -11.39
C GLN A 14 -12.68 10.74 -12.09
N GLY A 15 -12.35 11.00 -13.35
CA GLY A 15 -13.02 12.01 -14.18
C GLY A 15 -12.49 13.44 -14.02
N THR A 16 -12.01 13.82 -12.82
CA THR A 16 -11.38 15.14 -12.62
C THR A 16 -9.85 15.07 -12.64
N GLY A 17 -9.27 13.94 -12.23
CA GLY A 17 -7.83 13.81 -12.03
C GLY A 17 -7.31 14.63 -10.84
N ALA A 18 -8.20 15.18 -10.01
CA ALA A 18 -7.82 15.92 -8.82
C ALA A 18 -7.26 14.97 -7.74
N PRO A 19 -6.27 15.40 -6.94
CA PRO A 19 -5.82 14.67 -5.77
C PRO A 19 -6.96 14.24 -4.85
N LEU A 20 -6.89 13.01 -4.33
CA LEU A 20 -7.78 12.58 -3.26
C LEU A 20 -7.49 13.40 -1.99
N GLU A 21 -8.54 13.88 -1.33
CA GLU A 21 -8.41 14.74 -0.16
C GLU A 21 -7.85 14.01 1.06
N ASN A 22 -7.18 14.74 1.95
CA ASN A 22 -6.59 14.18 3.18
C ASN A 22 -7.61 13.74 4.25
N ARG A 23 -8.92 13.95 4.01
CA ARG A 23 -9.99 13.45 4.90
C ARG A 23 -10.15 11.93 4.83
N TYR A 24 -9.72 11.33 3.72
CA TYR A 24 -9.75 9.88 3.53
C TYR A 24 -8.59 9.22 4.28
N LEU A 25 -8.84 8.03 4.82
CA LEU A 25 -7.80 7.17 5.38
C LEU A 25 -7.50 6.05 4.39
N VAL A 26 -6.23 5.81 4.11
CA VAL A 26 -5.78 4.73 3.23
C VAL A 26 -5.09 3.67 4.07
N ARG A 27 -5.47 2.41 3.86
CA ARG A 27 -4.83 1.25 4.47
C ARG A 27 -4.05 0.51 3.41
N LEU A 28 -2.83 0.14 3.75
CA LEU A 28 -2.05 -0.83 3.00
C LEU A 28 -2.28 -2.21 3.61
N MET A 29 -2.72 -3.14 2.79
CA MET A 29 -3.13 -4.47 3.19
C MET A 29 -2.29 -5.52 2.47
N ASP A 30 -2.04 -6.64 3.14
CA ASP A 30 -1.56 -7.89 2.55
C ASP A 30 -2.75 -8.85 2.44
N GLN A 31 -3.01 -9.39 1.26
CA GLN A 31 -4.03 -10.40 1.10
C GLN A 31 -3.44 -11.75 1.51
N ASP A 32 -4.12 -12.44 2.43
CA ASP A 32 -3.72 -13.78 2.90
C ASP A 32 -4.92 -14.76 2.74
N PRO A 33 -4.68 -16.07 2.59
CA PRO A 33 -5.76 -17.05 2.41
C PRO A 33 -6.77 -17.14 3.56
N PHE A 34 -6.40 -16.70 4.77
CA PHE A 34 -7.22 -16.81 5.97
C PHE A 34 -7.73 -15.47 6.50
N MET A 35 -6.86 -14.46 6.54
CA MET A 35 -7.21 -13.13 7.05
C MET A 35 -6.24 -12.09 6.49
N ASP A 36 -6.75 -11.11 5.76
CA ASP A 36 -5.96 -10.00 5.23
C ASP A 36 -5.28 -9.22 6.37
N ASP A 37 -3.99 -8.97 6.22
CA ASP A 37 -3.16 -8.31 7.23
C ASP A 37 -3.04 -6.80 6.99
N LEU A 38 -3.28 -5.99 8.02
CA LEU A 38 -3.05 -4.55 7.97
C LEU A 38 -1.56 -4.24 8.14
N LEU A 39 -0.92 -3.77 7.08
CA LEU A 39 0.50 -3.43 7.07
C LEU A 39 0.79 -1.99 7.50
N GLY A 40 -0.16 -1.08 7.26
CA GLY A 40 -0.01 0.32 7.65
C GLY A 40 -1.18 1.21 7.23
N THR A 41 -1.20 2.43 7.75
CA THR A 41 -2.20 3.45 7.41
C THR A 41 -1.56 4.79 7.08
N ALA A 42 -2.17 5.55 6.17
CA ALA A 42 -1.71 6.87 5.77
C ALA A 42 -2.90 7.73 5.33
N GLN A 43 -2.74 9.05 5.40
CA GLN A 43 -3.67 10.00 4.78
C GLN A 43 -3.04 10.56 3.49
N PRO A 44 -3.82 10.81 2.43
CA PRO A 44 -3.30 11.46 1.24
C PRO A 44 -2.73 12.85 1.56
N ASP A 45 -1.62 13.20 0.93
CA ASP A 45 -1.07 14.56 0.97
C ASP A 45 -1.77 15.49 -0.05
N VAL A 46 -1.24 16.71 -0.21
CA VAL A 46 -1.79 17.72 -1.15
C VAL A 46 -1.74 17.30 -2.63
N GLU A 47 -0.91 16.30 -2.97
CA GLU A 47 -0.82 15.71 -4.31
C GLU A 47 -1.58 14.38 -4.42
N GLY A 48 -2.28 13.97 -3.35
CA GLY A 48 -3.02 12.72 -3.29
C GLY A 48 -2.10 11.51 -3.07
N ARG A 49 -0.85 11.74 -2.65
CA ARG A 49 0.11 10.67 -2.40
C ARG A 49 -0.02 10.15 -0.99
N VAL A 50 0.22 8.85 -0.85
CA VAL A 50 0.38 8.17 0.43
C VAL A 50 1.73 7.49 0.49
N GLU A 51 2.32 7.47 1.69
CA GLU A 51 3.57 6.78 1.98
C GLU A 51 3.38 5.90 3.21
N PHE A 52 3.83 4.66 3.11
CA PHE A 52 3.84 3.67 4.17
C PHE A 52 5.28 3.22 4.44
N THR A 53 5.62 3.01 5.69
CA THR A 53 6.89 2.40 6.10
C THR A 53 6.59 1.04 6.73
N VAL A 54 6.94 -0.03 6.02
CA VAL A 54 6.62 -1.41 6.39
C VAL A 54 7.88 -2.16 6.77
N ASN A 55 7.79 -2.98 7.82
CA ASN A 55 8.83 -3.95 8.14
C ASN A 55 8.61 -5.21 7.31
N PRO A 56 9.57 -5.66 6.48
CA PRO A 56 9.40 -6.88 5.67
C PRO A 56 9.14 -8.18 6.47
N LYS A 57 9.35 -8.17 7.79
CA LYS A 57 8.95 -9.29 8.67
C LYS A 57 7.45 -9.38 8.86
N SER A 58 6.70 -8.29 8.66
CA SER A 58 5.24 -8.30 8.77
C SER A 58 4.61 -9.20 7.70
N PHE A 59 5.26 -9.39 6.55
CA PHE A 59 4.84 -10.33 5.49
C PHE A 59 5.06 -11.81 5.84
N ARG A 60 5.65 -12.11 7.00
CA ARG A 60 5.99 -13.48 7.42
C ARG A 60 5.15 -13.86 8.63
N THR A 61 3.83 -13.84 8.48
CA THR A 61 2.93 -14.32 9.51
C THR A 61 2.90 -15.85 9.55
N PRO A 62 2.53 -16.47 10.69
CA PRO A 62 2.43 -17.93 10.80
C PRO A 62 1.46 -18.57 9.81
N ASP A 63 0.44 -17.81 9.38
CA ASP A 63 -0.60 -18.26 8.46
C ASP A 63 -0.13 -18.25 6.99
N SER A 64 1.01 -17.61 6.72
CA SER A 64 1.59 -17.41 5.39
C SER A 64 2.87 -18.24 5.17
N PHE A 65 2.99 -19.39 5.85
CA PHE A 65 4.19 -20.27 5.80
C PHE A 65 4.59 -20.74 4.38
N ALA A 66 3.68 -20.64 3.41
CA ALA A 66 3.90 -20.97 2.00
C ALA A 66 4.18 -19.75 1.11
N GLU A 67 3.77 -18.54 1.51
CA GLU A 67 3.97 -17.32 0.71
C GLU A 67 5.32 -16.69 1.06
N LYS A 68 6.08 -16.36 0.02
CA LYS A 68 7.40 -15.76 0.15
C LYS A 68 7.39 -14.26 -0.10
N LEU A 69 6.33 -13.78 -0.74
CA LEU A 69 6.16 -12.43 -1.27
C LEU A 69 4.72 -12.00 -0.96
N PRO A 70 4.49 -10.74 -0.55
CA PRO A 70 3.18 -10.24 -0.18
C PRO A 70 2.29 -9.97 -1.40
N ASP A 71 0.98 -10.03 -1.18
CA ASP A 71 -0.10 -9.73 -2.13
C ASP A 71 -0.73 -8.38 -1.73
N LEU A 72 -0.16 -7.28 -2.22
CA LEU A 72 -0.46 -5.94 -1.70
C LEU A 72 -1.69 -5.29 -2.35
N TYR A 73 -2.54 -4.66 -1.53
CA TYR A 73 -3.64 -3.82 -2.02
C TYR A 73 -3.92 -2.64 -1.08
N LEU A 74 -4.72 -1.68 -1.57
CA LEU A 74 -5.13 -0.49 -0.83
C LEU A 74 -6.64 -0.48 -0.54
N GLU A 75 -7.01 -0.11 0.67
CA GLU A 75 -8.38 0.26 1.04
C GLU A 75 -8.43 1.76 1.30
N VAL A 76 -9.46 2.44 0.80
CA VAL A 76 -9.73 3.85 1.09
C VAL A 76 -11.02 3.95 1.89
N LEU A 77 -10.95 4.66 3.01
CA LEU A 77 -12.07 4.84 3.93
C LEU A 77 -12.47 6.31 4.03
N ASP A 78 -13.79 6.56 4.02
CA ASP A 78 -14.40 7.81 4.46
C ASP A 78 -14.97 7.59 5.88
N GLY A 79 -14.19 7.97 6.90
CA GLY A 79 -14.48 7.59 8.28
C GLY A 79 -14.32 6.09 8.53
N VAL A 80 -15.43 5.35 8.63
CA VAL A 80 -15.44 3.89 8.88
C VAL A 80 -15.91 3.08 7.67
N GLU A 81 -16.41 3.74 6.63
CA GLU A 81 -16.92 3.11 5.43
C GLU A 81 -15.80 2.94 4.42
N GLU A 82 -15.60 1.71 3.93
CA GLU A 82 -14.74 1.45 2.77
C GLU A 82 -15.44 1.99 1.53
N VAL A 83 -14.81 2.98 0.88
CA VAL A 83 -15.33 3.59 -0.35
C VAL A 83 -14.60 3.08 -1.61
N TYR A 84 -13.45 2.43 -1.43
CA TYR A 84 -12.69 1.85 -2.53
C TYR A 84 -11.72 0.76 -2.03
N LYS A 85 -11.59 -0.30 -2.83
CA LYS A 85 -10.56 -1.34 -2.71
C LYS A 85 -9.83 -1.47 -4.04
N SER A 86 -8.52 -1.37 -4.03
CA SER A 86 -7.70 -1.51 -5.23
C SER A 86 -7.67 -2.98 -5.71
N PRO A 87 -7.32 -3.23 -6.98
CA PRO A 87 -6.84 -4.54 -7.38
C PRO A 87 -5.63 -4.96 -6.53
N VAL A 88 -5.47 -6.28 -6.38
CA VAL A 88 -4.36 -6.88 -5.63
C VAL A 88 -3.15 -7.02 -6.53
N ALA A 89 -2.01 -6.51 -6.08
CA ALA A 89 -0.72 -6.74 -6.70
C ALA A 89 -0.14 -8.03 -6.15
N GLU A 90 -0.29 -9.12 -6.89
CA GLU A 90 0.13 -10.44 -6.43
C GLU A 90 1.66 -10.63 -6.47
N ASN A 91 2.20 -11.35 -5.49
CA ASN A 91 3.58 -11.81 -5.37
C ASN A 91 4.61 -10.69 -5.56
N VAL A 92 4.45 -9.59 -4.81
CA VAL A 92 5.31 -8.40 -4.94
C VAL A 92 6.74 -8.70 -4.48
N ASP A 93 7.63 -8.91 -5.45
CA ASP A 93 9.07 -9.05 -5.21
C ASP A 93 9.70 -7.69 -4.95
N TYR A 94 9.66 -7.22 -3.70
CA TYR A 94 10.25 -5.93 -3.30
C TYR A 94 11.77 -5.84 -3.51
N MET A 95 12.46 -6.98 -3.70
CA MET A 95 13.89 -7.00 -4.03
C MET A 95 14.14 -6.78 -5.53
N LYS A 96 13.15 -7.00 -6.40
CA LYS A 96 13.23 -6.77 -7.86
C LYS A 96 12.43 -5.56 -8.34
N ALA A 97 11.25 -5.35 -7.77
CA ALA A 97 10.35 -4.24 -8.06
C ALA A 97 10.80 -2.96 -7.35
N GLY A 98 11.57 -3.11 -6.26
CA GLY A 98 12.01 -1.99 -5.46
C GLY A 98 13.10 -1.17 -6.14
N LYS A 99 13.04 0.16 -6.00
CA LYS A 99 14.20 1.02 -6.19
C LYS A 99 14.98 1.05 -4.88
N PHE A 100 16.29 0.83 -4.95
CA PHE A 100 17.15 0.95 -3.78
C PHE A 100 17.72 2.37 -3.73
N ASP A 101 17.41 3.10 -2.66
CA ASP A 101 18.03 4.37 -2.33
C ASP A 101 18.89 4.19 -1.08
N SER A 102 20.12 4.71 -1.10
CA SER A 102 21.02 4.69 0.04
C SER A 102 20.51 5.43 1.29
N THR A 103 19.47 6.26 1.16
CA THR A 103 18.91 7.10 2.22
C THR A 103 17.59 6.57 2.78
N THR A 104 16.71 6.01 1.96
CA THR A 104 15.41 5.46 2.39
C THR A 104 15.36 3.94 2.40
N GLY A 105 16.35 3.25 1.83
CA GLY A 105 16.36 1.80 1.72
C GLY A 105 15.60 1.31 0.48
N ALA A 106 14.84 0.23 0.62
CA ALA A 106 14.04 -0.29 -0.49
C ALA A 106 12.72 0.48 -0.59
N SER A 107 12.30 0.84 -1.81
CA SER A 107 11.01 1.48 -2.05
C SER A 107 10.24 0.87 -3.21
N ILE A 108 8.91 0.72 -3.04
CA ILE A 108 7.98 0.28 -4.08
C ILE A 108 6.98 1.40 -4.36
N ASP A 109 6.80 1.70 -5.64
CA ASP A 109 5.71 2.55 -6.11
C ASP A 109 4.58 1.65 -6.65
N MET A 110 3.43 1.65 -5.99
CA MET A 110 2.23 0.91 -6.41
C MET A 110 1.51 1.59 -7.59
N GLY A 111 1.93 2.81 -7.95
CA GLY A 111 1.38 3.56 -9.07
C GLY A 111 0.23 4.49 -8.69
N VAL A 112 -0.60 4.79 -9.70
CA VAL A 112 -1.70 5.74 -9.61
C VAL A 112 -3.04 5.02 -9.66
N PHE A 113 -3.91 5.30 -8.70
CA PHE A 113 -5.25 4.74 -8.60
C PHE A 113 -6.29 5.83 -8.83
N LEU A 114 -7.26 5.54 -9.71
CA LEU A 114 -8.41 6.41 -9.97
C LEU A 114 -9.59 5.94 -9.11
N ILE A 115 -10.04 6.80 -8.20
CA ILE A 115 -11.07 6.52 -7.21
C ILE A 115 -12.41 7.11 -7.68
N ASN A 116 -13.46 6.30 -7.70
CA ASN A 116 -14.82 6.75 -8.00
C ASN A 116 -15.59 6.99 -6.70
N ILE A 117 -15.67 8.25 -6.27
CA ILE A 117 -16.31 8.72 -5.03
C ILE A 117 -17.30 9.85 -5.31
#